data_AF-A0AAU9WYH9-F1
#
_entry.id   AF-A0AAU9WYH9-F1
#
_cell.length_a   1.000
_cell.length_b   1.000
_cell.length_c   1.000
_cell.angle_alpha   90.00
_cell.angle_beta   90.00
_cell.angle_gamma   90.00
#
_symmetry.space_group_name_H-M   'P 1'
#
loop_
_entity.id
_entity.type
_entity.pdbx_description
1 polymer ?
#
loop_
_entity_poly.entity_id
_entity_poly.type
_entity_poly.pdbx_seq_one_letter_code
_entity_poly.pdbx_strand_id
1 'polypeptide(L)'
;MWHERVHQIFFLRPSDVTNPQPSFFNFKSIIGNPKMKKTVVAVLDQMINPHWPHLPKRKDSYENEKEKEVVEGAWRTITDDPLDYHFYYHILDGDEGGRPPKVLMLGGHGQTENKYFNWRDKSCLHVIAKNRNMEALQHPVVRMLVKAKWKSYGHFFLSLQAALYVIFLLCLSYSLLSASTTVDPTQYEGEADSLRGFCEIFTLIMVVFYICEEINQMRLEGKSYFTEWMTLFDWSGLLLILCIIPLRYTQSKAQWLVASLAFLFNFLRIFKFSCLTRTTGLYTKTLAKIILHDVTRSMAVFFVIFFSFCGALSLSLCYSDENQQFSDFGDVLLSGFRALSEQRPIAYDYSNFNWLSILLMMAYMGIVIVILLNILIAQMSTTYTQAKKVARLEYDVDRILQLTRMERFPFLNLRVKYYKEGDWISEMKLAQDLLEFSEDRSPWESVEERLTAIRDMMRKMVKQMRPGIG
;
A
#
# COMPACT_ATOMS: atom_id res chain seq x y z
N MET A 1 -0.94 3.21 37.38
CA MET A 1 -1.90 3.19 36.25
C MET A 1 -1.60 2.05 35.26
N TRP A 2 -2.54 1.65 34.38
CA TRP A 2 -2.38 0.49 33.46
C TRP A 2 -1.19 0.60 32.52
N HIS A 3 -1.03 1.78 31.92
CA HIS A 3 0.08 2.08 31.01
C HIS A 3 1.45 1.98 31.70
N GLU A 4 1.56 2.30 32.99
CA GLU A 4 2.84 2.24 33.72
C GLU A 4 3.38 0.82 33.86
N ARG A 5 2.53 -0.21 33.94
CA ARG A 5 2.99 -1.62 33.99
C ARG A 5 3.60 -2.05 32.67
N VAL A 6 2.97 -1.70 31.56
CA VAL A 6 3.50 -1.98 30.21
C VAL A 6 4.73 -1.14 29.94
N HIS A 7 4.67 0.13 30.34
CA HIS A 7 5.80 1.05 30.28
C HIS A 7 6.97 0.45 31.06
N GLN A 8 6.82 -0.03 32.29
CA GLN A 8 7.93 -0.66 33.03
C GLN A 8 8.52 -1.91 32.35
N ILE A 9 7.74 -2.65 31.57
CA ILE A 9 8.19 -3.87 30.86
C ILE A 9 8.92 -3.53 29.55
N PHE A 10 8.42 -2.53 28.82
CA PHE A 10 8.87 -2.21 27.46
C PHE A 10 9.65 -0.89 27.34
N PHE A 11 9.64 -0.05 28.38
CA PHE A 11 10.26 1.27 28.43
C PHE A 11 11.53 1.29 29.30
N LEU A 12 12.39 2.24 28.94
CA LEU A 12 13.64 2.62 29.57
C LEU A 12 13.55 2.70 31.12
N ARG A 13 14.51 2.13 31.86
CA ARG A 13 14.71 2.53 33.27
C ARG A 13 15.27 3.96 33.28
N PRO A 14 14.69 4.90 34.06
CA PRO A 14 15.20 6.26 34.16
C PRO A 14 16.53 6.39 34.92
N SER A 15 17.12 5.28 35.39
CA SER A 15 18.26 5.31 36.30
C SER A 15 19.60 5.67 35.66
N ASP A 16 19.80 5.54 34.34
CA ASP A 16 21.10 5.85 33.71
C ASP A 16 20.95 6.56 32.36
N VAL A 17 20.96 7.90 32.41
CA VAL A 17 20.98 8.80 31.24
C VAL A 17 22.30 8.69 30.46
N THR A 18 23.33 8.10 31.06
CA THR A 18 24.69 7.99 30.52
C THR A 18 24.93 6.72 29.72
N ASN A 19 24.18 5.63 29.96
CA ASN A 19 24.29 4.38 29.18
C ASN A 19 22.98 3.56 29.24
N PRO A 20 21.99 3.84 28.38
CA PRO A 20 20.68 3.22 28.48
C PRO A 20 20.72 1.73 28.10
N GLN A 21 20.51 0.84 29.05
CA GLN A 21 20.30 -0.59 28.78
C GLN A 21 18.97 -0.80 28.01
N PRO A 22 18.92 -1.73 27.04
CA PRO A 22 17.70 -2.06 26.32
C PRO A 22 16.60 -2.56 27.28
N SER A 23 15.33 -2.38 26.91
CA SER A 23 14.20 -2.89 27.68
C SER A 23 14.27 -4.42 27.86
N PHE A 24 13.66 -4.94 28.93
CA PHE A 24 13.67 -6.39 29.23
C PHE A 24 13.05 -7.22 28.11
N PHE A 25 12.05 -6.67 27.41
CA PHE A 25 11.40 -7.31 26.27
C PHE A 25 11.28 -6.36 25.09
N ASN A 26 11.68 -6.83 23.90
CA ASN A 26 11.51 -6.10 22.67
C ASN A 26 10.11 -6.37 22.08
N PHE A 27 9.23 -5.36 22.03
CA PHE A 27 7.90 -5.52 21.43
C PHE A 27 7.96 -6.02 19.98
N LYS A 28 9.02 -5.66 19.24
CA LYS A 28 9.26 -6.11 17.87
C LYS A 28 9.45 -7.63 17.76
N SER A 29 10.11 -8.28 18.72
CA SER A 29 10.29 -9.74 18.69
C SER A 29 8.98 -10.48 18.98
N ILE A 30 8.12 -9.89 19.81
CA ILE A 30 6.77 -10.40 20.10
C ILE A 30 5.89 -10.29 18.85
N ILE A 31 5.91 -9.15 18.15
CA ILE A 31 5.18 -8.97 16.88
C ILE A 31 5.70 -9.94 15.81
N GLY A 32 7.03 -10.16 15.80
CA GLY A 32 7.72 -11.10 14.91
C GLY A 32 7.23 -12.54 15.00
N ASN A 33 6.70 -12.95 16.16
CA ASN A 33 6.28 -14.32 16.39
C ASN A 33 4.80 -14.53 15.99
N PRO A 34 4.50 -15.38 14.98
CA PRO A 34 3.13 -15.60 14.53
C PRO A 34 2.22 -16.26 15.58
N LYS A 35 2.78 -16.90 16.62
CA LYS A 35 2.02 -17.52 17.71
C LYS A 35 1.56 -16.52 18.79
N MET A 36 2.16 -15.33 18.85
CA MET A 36 1.94 -14.33 19.92
C MET A 36 0.93 -13.23 19.55
N LYS A 37 0.08 -13.44 18.55
CA LYS A 37 -0.88 -12.42 18.06
C LYS A 37 -1.79 -11.88 19.17
N LYS A 38 -2.31 -12.76 20.03
CA LYS A 38 -3.16 -12.37 21.16
C LYS A 38 -2.40 -11.52 22.19
N THR A 39 -1.12 -11.81 22.42
CA THR A 39 -0.27 -11.01 23.31
C THR A 39 -0.02 -9.62 22.74
N VAL A 40 0.18 -9.50 21.42
CA VAL A 40 0.30 -8.20 20.75
C VAL A 40 -0.97 -7.37 20.97
N VAL A 41 -2.15 -7.95 20.78
CA VAL A 41 -3.42 -7.26 21.02
C VAL A 41 -3.56 -6.86 22.49
N ALA A 42 -3.28 -7.76 23.44
CA ALA A 42 -3.36 -7.46 24.87
C ALA A 42 -2.41 -6.33 25.31
N VAL A 43 -1.22 -6.24 24.71
CA VAL A 43 -0.29 -5.12 24.95
C VAL A 43 -0.87 -3.82 24.38
N LEU A 44 -1.45 -3.86 23.18
CA LEU A 44 -2.10 -2.70 22.57
C LEU A 44 -3.32 -2.22 23.37
N ASP A 45 -4.12 -3.14 23.94
CA ASP A 45 -5.25 -2.81 24.81
C ASP A 45 -4.78 -1.97 26.01
N GLN A 46 -3.66 -2.36 26.63
CA GLN A 46 -3.07 -1.66 27.78
C GLN A 46 -2.46 -0.30 27.43
N MET A 47 -2.36 0.07 26.14
CA MET A 47 -1.92 1.41 25.69
C MET A 47 -3.08 2.42 25.65
N ILE A 48 -4.31 2.00 25.95
CA ILE A 48 -5.48 2.86 26.07
C ILE A 48 -5.78 3.06 27.55
N ASN A 49 -5.75 4.32 28.01
CA ASN A 49 -6.19 4.65 29.36
C ASN A 49 -7.52 5.42 29.30
N PRO A 50 -8.66 4.79 29.64
CA PRO A 50 -9.91 5.51 29.78
C PRO A 50 -9.84 6.48 30.95
N HIS A 51 -10.40 7.67 30.76
CA HIS A 51 -10.42 8.74 31.74
C HIS A 51 -11.84 9.17 32.06
N TRP A 52 -12.12 9.23 33.36
CA TRP A 52 -13.34 9.81 33.91
C TRP A 52 -12.94 11.07 34.67
N PRO A 53 -13.20 12.27 34.11
CA PRO A 53 -12.85 13.55 34.74
C PRO A 53 -13.38 13.72 36.17
N HIS A 54 -14.52 13.10 36.46
CA HIS A 54 -15.19 13.19 37.77
C HIS A 54 -14.61 12.25 38.84
N LEU A 55 -13.74 11.32 38.46
CA LEU A 55 -13.19 10.33 39.40
C LEU A 55 -11.85 10.78 40.00
N PRO A 56 -11.63 10.51 41.30
CA PRO A 56 -10.34 10.74 41.92
C PRO A 56 -9.27 9.83 41.29
N LYS A 57 -8.12 10.41 40.95
CA LYS A 57 -6.98 9.68 40.37
C LYS A 57 -6.46 8.64 41.36
N ARG A 58 -6.17 7.43 40.88
CA ARG A 58 -5.47 6.43 41.69
C ARG A 58 -4.02 6.85 41.88
N LYS A 59 -3.53 6.76 43.13
CA LYS A 59 -2.15 7.03 43.52
C LYS A 59 -1.43 5.70 43.76
N ASP A 60 -0.12 5.65 43.53
CA ASP A 60 0.69 4.44 43.78
C ASP A 60 0.89 4.19 45.29
N SER A 61 0.89 5.26 46.07
CA SER A 61 0.88 5.23 47.54
C SER A 61 -0.19 6.18 48.06
N TYR A 62 -1.05 5.67 48.95
CA TYR A 62 -2.04 6.47 49.68
C TYR A 62 -1.49 6.78 51.07
N GLU A 63 -1.75 8.00 51.56
CA GLU A 63 -1.32 8.39 52.92
C GLU A 63 -2.18 7.69 53.99
N ASN A 64 -3.44 7.40 53.67
CA ASN A 64 -4.38 6.74 54.56
C ASN A 64 -5.13 5.59 53.87
N GLU A 65 -5.35 4.49 54.60
CA GLU A 65 -6.13 3.34 54.11
C GLU A 65 -7.59 3.72 53.83
N LYS A 66 -8.15 4.66 54.60
CA LYS A 66 -9.47 5.25 54.35
C LYS A 66 -9.54 6.05 53.04
N GLU A 67 -8.47 6.77 52.67
CA GLU A 67 -8.41 7.48 51.39
C GLU A 67 -8.44 6.48 50.23
N LYS A 68 -7.70 5.37 50.37
CA LYS A 68 -7.70 4.27 49.41
C LYS A 68 -9.10 3.63 49.28
N GLU A 69 -9.77 3.34 50.40
CA GLU A 69 -11.12 2.78 50.38
C GLU A 69 -12.15 3.71 49.76
N VAL A 70 -12.09 5.02 50.03
CA VAL A 70 -13.00 6.02 49.43
C VAL A 70 -12.78 6.10 47.91
N VAL A 71 -11.52 6.15 47.48
CA VAL A 71 -11.17 6.16 46.06
C VAL A 71 -11.62 4.85 45.42
N GLU A 72 -11.26 3.69 45.97
CA GLU A 72 -11.67 2.39 45.44
C GLU A 72 -13.19 2.21 45.43
N GLY A 73 -13.90 2.69 46.45
CA GLY A 73 -15.36 2.69 46.52
C GLY A 73 -15.99 3.49 45.37
N ALA A 74 -15.49 4.71 45.11
CA ALA A 74 -15.89 5.52 43.96
C ALA A 74 -15.57 4.83 42.63
N TRP A 75 -14.48 4.06 42.56
CA TRP A 75 -14.15 3.28 41.37
C TRP A 75 -15.01 2.02 41.19
N ARG A 76 -15.61 1.47 42.26
CA ARG A 76 -16.48 0.29 42.21
C ARG A 76 -17.90 0.63 41.76
N THR A 77 -18.37 1.84 42.00
CA THR A 77 -19.74 2.29 41.67
C THR A 77 -19.92 2.82 40.24
N ILE A 78 -18.89 2.78 39.40
CA ILE A 78 -18.95 3.33 38.04
C ILE A 78 -19.85 2.48 37.14
N THR A 79 -20.96 3.07 36.70
CA THR A 79 -21.83 2.55 35.63
C THR A 79 -21.59 3.22 34.28
N ASP A 80 -20.94 4.38 34.26
CA ASP A 80 -20.89 5.27 33.09
C ASP A 80 -19.68 5.01 32.19
N ASP A 81 -19.87 5.24 30.89
CA ASP A 81 -18.80 5.17 29.89
C ASP A 81 -17.75 6.29 30.11
N PRO A 82 -16.46 6.03 29.85
CA PRO A 82 -15.42 7.04 29.97
C PRO A 82 -15.61 8.13 28.90
N LEU A 83 -15.51 9.39 29.33
CA LEU A 83 -15.68 10.56 28.46
C LEU A 83 -14.49 10.75 27.50
N ASP A 84 -13.27 10.51 28.00
CA ASP A 84 -12.04 10.69 27.25
C ASP A 84 -11.18 9.43 27.31
N TYR A 85 -10.41 9.21 26.26
CA TYR A 85 -9.40 8.16 26.20
C TYR A 85 -8.04 8.80 25.95
N HIS A 86 -7.06 8.40 26.75
CA HIS A 86 -5.66 8.73 26.50
C HIS A 86 -4.97 7.57 25.80
N PHE A 87 -4.53 7.81 24.56
CA PHE A 87 -3.78 6.85 23.76
C PHE A 87 -2.29 7.11 23.92
N TYR A 88 -1.53 6.11 24.35
CA TYR A 88 -0.07 6.19 24.39
C TYR A 88 0.53 5.58 23.12
N TYR A 89 1.52 6.24 22.51
CA TYR A 89 2.14 5.78 21.25
C TYR A 89 3.61 5.39 21.38
N HIS A 90 4.24 5.66 22.52
CA HIS A 90 5.68 5.49 22.75
C HIS A 90 6.23 4.11 22.35
N ILE A 91 5.49 3.02 22.59
CA ILE A 91 5.92 1.65 22.25
C ILE A 91 5.91 1.42 20.74
N LEU A 92 4.91 1.96 20.04
CA LEU A 92 4.77 1.79 18.59
C LEU A 92 5.84 2.57 17.82
N ASP A 93 6.25 3.70 18.40
CA ASP A 93 7.29 4.59 17.89
C ASP A 93 8.68 4.35 18.49
N GLY A 94 8.85 3.29 19.27
CA GLY A 94 10.16 2.86 19.80
C GLY A 94 11.08 2.21 18.75
N ASP A 95 12.39 2.32 18.96
CA ASP A 95 13.39 1.60 18.16
C ASP A 95 13.50 0.10 18.54
N GLU A 96 14.51 -0.62 18.03
CA GLU A 96 14.70 -2.04 18.37
C GLU A 96 14.94 -2.29 19.86
N GLY A 97 15.40 -1.29 20.62
CA GLY A 97 15.60 -1.36 22.06
C GLY A 97 14.40 -0.85 22.87
N GLY A 98 13.28 -0.52 22.22
CA GLY A 98 12.12 0.10 22.87
C GLY A 98 12.34 1.56 23.27
N ARG A 99 13.38 2.22 22.74
CA ARG A 99 13.71 3.61 23.09
C ARG A 99 12.82 4.58 22.31
N PRO A 100 12.18 5.56 22.97
CA PRO A 100 11.37 6.55 22.29
C PRO A 100 12.24 7.60 21.56
N PRO A 101 11.72 8.26 20.52
CA PRO A 101 12.41 9.33 19.79
C PRO A 101 12.73 10.57 20.66
N LYS A 102 11.83 10.91 21.60
CA LYS A 102 12.05 11.98 22.57
C LYS A 102 11.85 11.44 23.99
N VAL A 103 12.66 11.93 24.92
CA VAL A 103 12.59 11.60 26.35
C VAL A 103 12.24 12.86 27.13
N LEU A 104 11.47 12.71 28.21
CA LEU A 104 11.22 13.80 29.15
C LEU A 104 12.52 14.20 29.87
N MET A 105 12.77 15.50 29.98
CA MET A 105 13.87 16.03 30.79
C MET A 105 13.67 15.70 32.28
N LEU A 106 14.77 15.39 32.98
CA LEU A 106 14.79 15.38 34.46
C LEU A 106 14.47 16.81 34.94
N GLY A 107 13.23 17.03 35.42
CA GLY A 107 12.74 18.35 35.82
C GLY A 107 11.35 18.70 35.28
N GLY A 108 10.74 17.86 34.44
CA GLY A 108 9.30 17.94 34.12
C GLY A 108 8.89 18.98 33.07
N HIS A 109 9.82 19.82 32.59
CA HIS A 109 9.53 20.82 31.57
C HIS A 109 10.46 20.67 30.35
N GLY A 110 9.95 19.98 29.33
CA GLY A 110 10.59 19.85 28.01
C GLY A 110 10.83 18.40 27.60
N GLN A 111 10.58 18.10 26.32
CA GLN A 111 11.00 16.86 25.68
C GLN A 111 12.32 17.12 24.92
N THR A 112 13.35 16.33 25.20
CA THR A 112 14.62 16.37 24.45
C THR A 112 14.75 15.20 23.50
N GLU A 113 15.42 15.43 22.37
CA GLU A 113 15.75 14.37 21.41
C GLU A 113 16.65 13.31 22.07
N ASN A 114 16.30 12.06 21.88
CA ASN A 114 17.06 10.95 22.43
C ASN A 114 18.30 10.69 21.57
N LYS A 115 19.49 10.99 22.09
CA LYS A 115 20.77 10.78 21.37
C LYS A 115 21.04 9.31 21.01
N TYR A 116 20.45 8.38 21.74
CA TYR A 116 20.64 6.94 21.54
C TYR A 116 19.56 6.31 20.67
N PHE A 117 18.58 7.09 20.21
CA PHE A 117 17.51 6.58 19.35
C PHE A 117 18.03 6.35 17.93
N ASN A 118 17.88 5.12 17.44
CA ASN A 118 18.24 4.80 16.07
C ASN A 118 17.06 5.08 15.13
N TRP A 119 17.14 6.18 14.40
CA TRP A 119 16.12 6.62 13.45
C TRP A 119 16.01 5.70 12.21
N ARG A 120 17.06 4.92 11.88
CA ARG A 120 17.05 4.01 10.72
C ARG A 120 16.32 2.70 11.00
N ASP A 121 16.04 2.39 12.27
CA ASP A 121 15.43 1.14 12.66
C ASP A 121 13.96 1.04 12.25
N LYS A 122 13.55 -0.18 11.89
CA LYS A 122 12.15 -0.47 11.55
C LYS A 122 11.29 -0.27 12.79
N SER A 123 10.29 0.61 12.69
CA SER A 123 9.30 0.83 13.74
C SER A 123 8.48 -0.43 14.01
N CYS A 124 7.91 -0.53 15.21
CA CYS A 124 6.97 -1.60 15.55
C CYS A 124 5.77 -1.61 14.58
N LEU A 125 5.33 -0.41 14.15
CA LEU A 125 4.29 -0.24 13.14
C LEU A 125 4.65 -0.89 11.79
N HIS A 126 5.89 -0.72 11.32
CA HIS A 126 6.38 -1.37 10.10
C HIS A 126 6.34 -2.90 10.21
N VAL A 127 6.67 -3.44 11.38
CA VAL A 127 6.72 -4.89 11.63
C VAL A 127 5.31 -5.47 11.72
N ILE A 128 4.36 -4.75 12.33
CA ILE A 128 2.93 -5.12 12.35
C ILE A 128 2.38 -5.21 10.92
N ALA A 129 2.67 -4.19 10.10
CA ALA A 129 2.24 -4.16 8.70
C ALA A 129 2.85 -5.32 7.90
N LYS A 130 4.16 -5.57 8.07
CA LYS A 130 4.87 -6.65 7.36
C LYS A 130 4.35 -8.05 7.72
N ASN A 131 4.02 -8.29 8.99
CA ASN A 131 3.52 -9.58 9.45
C ASN A 131 2.03 -9.82 9.14
N ARG A 132 1.35 -8.83 8.53
CA ARG A 132 -0.08 -8.91 8.16
C ARG A 132 -0.98 -9.33 9.34
N ASN A 133 -0.67 -8.87 10.55
CA ASN A 133 -1.46 -9.14 11.74
C ASN A 133 -2.75 -8.30 11.69
N MET A 134 -3.80 -8.86 11.08
CA MET A 134 -5.07 -8.16 10.84
C MET A 134 -5.68 -7.57 12.12
N GLU A 135 -5.68 -8.33 13.21
CA GLU A 135 -6.22 -7.91 14.51
C GLU A 135 -5.47 -6.68 15.07
N ALA A 136 -4.14 -6.69 14.98
CA ALA A 136 -3.32 -5.57 15.44
C ALA A 136 -3.46 -4.33 14.54
N LEU A 137 -3.67 -4.53 13.22
CA LEU A 137 -3.87 -3.42 12.27
C LEU A 137 -5.21 -2.71 12.47
N GLN A 138 -6.24 -3.48 12.85
CA GLN A 138 -7.58 -2.97 13.13
C GLN A 138 -7.69 -2.32 14.50
N HIS A 139 -6.69 -2.50 15.36
CA HIS A 139 -6.68 -1.97 16.72
C HIS A 139 -6.78 -0.43 16.75
N PRO A 140 -7.62 0.16 17.61
CA PRO A 140 -7.81 1.62 17.67
C PRO A 140 -6.52 2.43 17.85
N VAL A 141 -5.61 1.99 18.73
CA VAL A 141 -4.32 2.67 18.96
C VAL A 141 -3.51 2.80 17.67
N VAL A 142 -3.41 1.72 16.89
CA VAL A 142 -2.64 1.69 15.65
C VAL A 142 -3.30 2.61 14.62
N ARG A 143 -4.63 2.56 14.49
CA ARG A 143 -5.38 3.42 13.56
C ARG A 143 -5.26 4.90 13.90
N MET A 144 -5.38 5.27 15.18
CA MET A 144 -5.26 6.65 15.62
C MET A 144 -3.85 7.20 15.39
N LEU A 145 -2.82 6.39 15.68
CA LEU A 145 -1.43 6.75 15.37
C LEU A 145 -1.20 6.99 13.89
N VAL A 146 -1.70 6.09 13.03
CA VAL A 146 -1.57 6.21 11.57
C VAL A 146 -2.33 7.42 11.05
N LYS A 147 -3.53 7.70 11.55
CA LYS A 147 -4.31 8.91 11.21
C LYS A 147 -3.55 10.17 11.59
N ALA A 148 -3.01 10.23 12.81
CA ALA A 148 -2.24 11.36 13.30
C ALA A 148 -1.02 11.63 12.42
N LYS A 149 -0.19 10.60 12.16
CA LYS A 149 1.00 10.72 11.31
C LYS A 149 0.67 11.10 9.87
N TRP A 150 -0.39 10.54 9.31
CA TRP A 150 -0.85 10.87 7.97
C TRP A 150 -1.25 12.34 7.84
N LYS A 151 -1.99 12.86 8.83
CA LYS A 151 -2.40 14.28 8.88
C LYS A 151 -1.21 15.22 9.10
N SER A 152 -0.24 14.82 9.92
CA SER A 152 0.92 15.66 10.24
C SER A 152 1.88 15.83 9.08
N TYR A 153 2.23 14.76 8.36
CA TYR A 153 3.23 14.86 7.29
C TYR A 153 2.96 13.91 6.10
N GLY A 154 2.32 12.75 6.33
CA GLY A 154 2.18 11.72 5.30
C GLY A 154 1.47 12.21 4.04
N HIS A 155 0.33 12.89 4.20
CA HIS A 155 -0.44 13.41 3.06
C HIS A 155 0.33 14.47 2.27
N PHE A 156 0.94 15.45 2.96
CA PHE A 156 1.68 16.54 2.31
C PHE A 156 2.90 16.00 1.56
N PHE A 157 3.69 15.13 2.19
CA PHE A 157 4.91 14.61 1.58
C PHE A 157 4.63 13.70 0.39
N LEU A 158 3.64 12.79 0.49
CA LEU A 158 3.21 12.00 -0.66
C LEU A 158 2.66 12.86 -1.79
N SER A 159 1.88 13.89 -1.46
CA SER A 159 1.30 14.78 -2.46
C SER A 159 2.40 15.54 -3.19
N LEU A 160 3.43 16.00 -2.47
CA LEU A 160 4.60 16.62 -3.07
C LEU A 160 5.37 15.65 -3.98
N GLN A 161 5.62 14.41 -3.53
CA GLN A 161 6.28 13.39 -4.35
C GLN A 161 5.50 13.06 -5.63
N ALA A 162 4.17 12.93 -5.52
CA ALA A 162 3.32 12.69 -6.68
C ALA A 162 3.28 13.89 -7.64
N ALA A 163 3.24 15.13 -7.13
CA ALA A 163 3.31 16.33 -7.95
C ALA A 163 4.65 16.42 -8.71
N LEU A 164 5.77 16.16 -8.03
CA LEU A 164 7.09 16.09 -8.67
C LEU A 164 7.15 15.00 -9.74
N TYR A 165 6.52 13.84 -9.49
CA TYR A 165 6.45 12.77 -10.48
C TYR A 165 5.59 13.13 -11.69
N VAL A 166 4.47 13.84 -11.50
CA VAL A 166 3.64 14.34 -12.61
C VAL A 166 4.43 15.36 -13.45
N ILE A 167 5.17 16.27 -12.81
CA ILE A 167 6.06 17.20 -13.53
C ILE A 167 7.11 16.43 -14.34
N PHE A 168 7.72 15.41 -13.75
CA PHE A 168 8.65 14.52 -14.45
C PHE A 168 8.00 13.86 -15.68
N LEU A 169 6.77 13.34 -15.57
CA LEU A 169 6.04 12.73 -16.70
C LEU A 169 5.72 13.76 -17.79
N LEU A 170 5.34 14.98 -17.44
CA LEU A 170 5.08 16.05 -18.41
C LEU A 170 6.36 16.42 -19.17
N CYS A 171 7.49 16.59 -18.47
CA CYS A 171 8.78 16.85 -19.11
C CYS A 171 9.24 15.69 -20.00
N LEU A 172 9.04 14.44 -19.56
CA LEU A 172 9.33 13.24 -20.36
C LEU A 172 8.46 13.19 -21.62
N SER A 173 7.17 13.51 -21.49
CA SER A 173 6.23 13.54 -22.62
C SER A 173 6.62 14.60 -23.64
N TYR A 174 6.93 15.82 -23.16
CA TYR A 174 7.39 16.90 -24.02
C TYR A 174 8.68 16.52 -24.75
N SER A 175 9.68 16.01 -24.02
CA SER A 175 10.95 15.57 -24.61
C SER A 175 10.76 14.50 -25.69
N LEU A 176 10.03 13.42 -25.41
CA LEU A 176 9.89 12.30 -26.34
C LEU A 176 8.99 12.61 -27.55
N LEU A 177 7.90 13.36 -27.34
CA LEU A 177 6.99 13.75 -28.43
C LEU A 177 7.64 14.79 -29.34
N SER A 178 8.30 15.81 -28.78
CA SER A 178 9.06 16.78 -29.59
C SER A 178 10.26 16.13 -30.28
N ALA A 179 10.87 15.11 -29.67
CA ALA A 179 11.89 14.31 -30.35
C ALA A 179 11.35 13.59 -31.59
N SER A 180 10.14 13.04 -31.53
CA SER A 180 9.55 12.28 -32.63
C SER A 180 9.25 13.13 -33.88
N THR A 181 9.07 14.44 -33.70
CA THR A 181 8.77 15.37 -34.79
C THR A 181 10.01 15.93 -35.47
N THR A 182 11.20 15.81 -34.86
CA THR A 182 12.47 16.32 -35.43
C THR A 182 13.20 15.26 -36.24
N VAL A 183 13.71 15.64 -37.41
CA VAL A 183 14.44 14.75 -38.34
C VAL A 183 15.74 14.24 -37.70
N ASP A 184 16.47 15.11 -36.99
CA ASP A 184 17.66 14.75 -36.22
C ASP A 184 17.47 15.06 -34.72
N PRO A 185 17.41 14.05 -33.84
CA PRO A 185 17.13 14.24 -32.42
C PRO A 185 18.31 14.84 -31.62
N THR A 186 19.39 15.23 -32.29
CA THR A 186 20.64 15.74 -31.69
C THR A 186 20.96 17.19 -32.10
N GLN A 187 20.21 17.76 -33.04
CA GLN A 187 20.34 19.17 -33.42
C GLN A 187 19.38 20.01 -32.56
N TYR A 188 19.92 21.01 -31.88
CA TYR A 188 19.16 21.90 -31.00
C TYR A 188 19.21 23.34 -31.52
N GLU A 189 18.65 23.60 -32.69
CA GLU A 189 18.83 24.89 -33.40
C GLU A 189 17.62 25.85 -33.30
N GLY A 190 16.64 25.58 -32.44
CA GLY A 190 15.51 26.49 -32.18
C GLY A 190 15.20 26.74 -30.70
N GLU A 191 14.36 27.73 -30.41
CA GLU A 191 13.86 28.01 -29.05
C GLU A 191 13.09 26.82 -28.46
N ALA A 192 12.32 26.11 -29.29
CA ALA A 192 11.63 24.87 -28.91
C ALA A 192 12.62 23.73 -28.61
N ASP A 193 13.74 23.69 -29.32
CA ASP A 193 14.76 22.67 -29.09
C ASP A 193 15.58 22.95 -27.82
N SER A 194 15.81 24.22 -27.49
CA SER A 194 16.42 24.62 -26.21
C SER A 194 15.55 24.17 -25.02
N LEU A 195 14.23 24.39 -25.09
CA LEU A 195 13.30 23.91 -24.07
C LEU A 195 13.30 22.39 -23.96
N ARG A 196 13.38 21.68 -25.10
CA ARG A 196 13.53 20.22 -25.14
C ARG A 196 14.83 19.77 -24.46
N GLY A 197 15.95 20.42 -24.75
CA GLY A 197 17.25 20.13 -24.12
C GLY A 197 17.18 20.30 -22.60
N PHE A 198 16.54 21.37 -22.12
CA PHE A 198 16.29 21.57 -20.69
C PHE A 198 15.42 20.45 -20.09
N CYS A 199 14.34 20.04 -20.76
CA CYS A 199 13.51 18.93 -20.31
C CYS A 199 14.27 17.59 -20.30
N GLU A 200 15.15 17.33 -21.28
CA GLU A 200 16.01 16.14 -21.32
C GLU A 200 17.02 16.12 -20.16
N ILE A 201 17.66 17.24 -19.86
CA ILE A 201 18.56 17.36 -18.71
C ILE A 201 17.79 17.16 -17.40
N PHE A 202 16.63 17.83 -17.25
CA PHE A 202 15.79 17.69 -16.06
C PHE A 202 15.32 16.25 -15.83
N THR A 203 14.83 15.59 -16.89
CA THR A 203 14.41 14.19 -16.82
C THR A 203 15.55 13.25 -16.47
N LEU A 204 16.76 13.48 -17.00
CA LEU A 204 17.94 12.70 -16.65
C LEU A 204 18.34 12.88 -15.17
N ILE A 205 18.33 14.11 -14.66
CA ILE A 205 18.59 14.39 -13.24
C ILE A 205 17.56 13.67 -12.36
N MET A 206 16.27 13.74 -12.71
CA MET A 206 15.19 13.07 -11.98
C MET A 206 15.32 11.54 -12.03
N VAL A 207 15.72 10.95 -13.17
CA VAL A 207 15.97 9.51 -13.28
C VAL A 207 17.11 9.08 -12.36
N VAL A 208 18.23 9.82 -12.33
CA VAL A 208 19.34 9.54 -11.42
C VAL A 208 18.89 9.64 -9.96
N PHE A 209 18.11 10.67 -9.61
CA PHE A 209 17.54 10.81 -8.28
C PHE A 209 16.66 9.61 -7.91
N TYR A 210 15.75 9.18 -8.79
CA TYR A 210 14.90 8.01 -8.54
C TYR A 210 15.69 6.71 -8.43
N ILE A 211 16.74 6.52 -9.24
CA ILE A 211 17.63 5.35 -9.11
C ILE A 211 18.30 5.35 -7.74
N CYS A 212 18.80 6.49 -7.26
CA CYS A 212 19.37 6.61 -5.92
C CYS A 212 18.35 6.28 -4.82
N GLU A 213 17.10 6.76 -4.95
CA GLU A 213 16.02 6.41 -4.02
C GLU A 213 15.73 4.90 -4.02
N GLU A 214 15.60 4.28 -5.19
CA GLU A 214 15.31 2.84 -5.31
C GLU A 214 16.50 1.98 -4.81
N ILE A 215 17.75 2.40 -5.03
CA ILE A 215 18.94 1.73 -4.43
C ILE A 215 18.92 1.82 -2.91
N ASN A 216 18.57 2.99 -2.36
CA ASN A 216 18.45 3.14 -0.92
C ASN A 216 17.35 2.22 -0.36
N GLN A 217 16.22 2.10 -1.06
CA GLN A 217 15.14 1.18 -0.68
C GLN A 217 15.57 -0.29 -0.75
N MET A 218 16.28 -0.69 -1.82
CA MET A 218 16.86 -2.04 -1.96
C MET A 218 17.75 -2.39 -0.77
N ARG A 219 18.59 -1.45 -0.32
CA ARG A 219 19.47 -1.66 0.84
C ARG A 219 18.69 -1.82 2.15
N LEU A 220 17.61 -1.04 2.33
CA LEU A 220 16.81 -1.04 3.57
C LEU A 220 15.91 -2.27 3.71
N GLU A 221 15.32 -2.75 2.61
CA GLU A 221 14.36 -3.86 2.61
C GLU A 221 14.99 -5.22 2.29
N GLY A 222 16.18 -5.22 1.67
CA GLY A 222 16.94 -6.41 1.34
C GLY A 222 16.18 -7.33 0.37
N LYS A 223 16.23 -8.65 0.61
CA LYS A 223 15.59 -9.66 -0.25
C LYS A 223 14.06 -9.53 -0.36
N SER A 224 13.42 -8.90 0.62
CA SER A 224 11.96 -8.71 0.65
C SER A 224 11.47 -7.74 -0.43
N TYR A 225 12.37 -6.90 -0.95
CA TYR A 225 12.05 -5.86 -1.92
C TYR A 225 11.67 -6.44 -3.30
N PHE A 226 12.35 -7.50 -3.74
CA PHE A 226 12.11 -8.13 -5.05
C PHE A 226 10.85 -9.01 -5.11
N THR A 227 10.16 -9.22 -3.99
CA THR A 227 8.92 -10.01 -3.96
C THR A 227 7.72 -9.19 -4.46
N GLU A 228 7.81 -7.86 -4.44
CA GLU A 228 6.74 -6.98 -4.93
C GLU A 228 6.83 -6.78 -6.44
N TRP A 229 5.82 -7.22 -7.19
CA TRP A 229 5.76 -7.09 -8.66
C TRP A 229 5.93 -5.65 -9.15
N MET A 230 5.32 -4.68 -8.47
CA MET A 230 5.39 -3.26 -8.84
C MET A 230 6.82 -2.72 -8.86
N THR A 231 7.67 -3.25 -7.97
CA THR A 231 9.07 -2.85 -7.87
C THR A 231 9.87 -3.25 -9.10
N LEU A 232 9.59 -4.42 -9.68
CA LEU A 232 10.24 -4.85 -10.92
C LEU A 232 9.85 -3.95 -12.10
N PHE A 233 8.57 -3.52 -12.14
CA PHE A 233 8.09 -2.56 -13.14
C PHE A 233 8.74 -1.17 -12.98
N ASP A 234 9.02 -0.74 -11.74
CA ASP A 234 9.72 0.52 -11.49
C ASP A 234 11.15 0.50 -12.03
N TRP A 235 11.89 -0.59 -11.77
CA TRP A 235 13.25 -0.78 -12.29
C TRP A 235 13.28 -0.89 -13.80
N SER A 236 12.33 -1.61 -14.41
CA SER A 236 12.28 -1.73 -15.87
C SER A 236 12.02 -0.37 -16.53
N GLY A 237 11.09 0.44 -16.00
CA GLY A 237 10.81 1.77 -16.51
C GLY A 237 12.00 2.74 -16.45
N LEU A 238 12.75 2.73 -15.34
CA LEU A 238 13.93 3.58 -15.16
C LEU A 238 15.12 3.12 -16.02
N LEU A 239 15.36 1.81 -16.11
CA LEU A 239 16.43 1.24 -16.94
C LEU A 239 16.17 1.49 -18.42
N LEU A 240 14.91 1.40 -18.87
CA LEU A 240 14.56 1.68 -20.26
C LEU A 240 14.85 3.14 -20.65
N ILE A 241 14.62 4.13 -19.77
CA ILE A 241 15.01 5.52 -20.04
C ILE A 241 16.53 5.63 -20.16
N LEU A 242 17.29 4.99 -19.26
CA LEU A 242 18.74 5.02 -19.31
C LEU A 242 19.28 4.40 -20.61
N CYS A 243 18.64 3.34 -21.12
CA CYS A 243 18.97 2.69 -22.38
C CYS A 243 18.71 3.57 -23.61
N ILE A 244 17.83 4.58 -23.55
CA ILE A 244 17.59 5.49 -24.69
C ILE A 244 18.86 6.29 -25.04
N ILE A 245 19.65 6.68 -24.04
CA ILE A 245 20.86 7.52 -24.22
C ILE A 245 21.90 6.86 -25.14
N PRO A 246 22.39 5.62 -24.87
CA PRO A 246 23.35 4.96 -25.77
C PRO A 246 22.72 4.60 -27.12
N LEU A 247 21.41 4.30 -27.17
CA LEU A 247 20.71 4.02 -28.42
C LEU A 247 20.61 5.24 -29.32
N ARG A 248 20.48 6.44 -28.75
CA ARG A 248 20.48 7.71 -29.48
C ARG A 248 21.87 8.01 -30.07
N TYR A 249 22.95 7.67 -29.36
CA TYR A 249 24.33 7.82 -29.87
C TYR A 249 24.64 6.87 -31.04
N THR A 250 24.06 5.67 -31.02
CA THR A 250 24.22 4.64 -32.07
C THR A 250 23.26 4.81 -33.25
N GLN A 251 22.39 5.82 -33.23
CA GLN A 251 21.42 6.17 -34.29
C GLN A 251 20.59 4.98 -34.80
N SER A 252 20.28 4.02 -33.92
CA SER A 252 19.51 2.83 -34.29
C SER A 252 18.01 3.12 -34.34
N LYS A 253 17.27 2.54 -35.29
CA LYS A 253 15.79 2.63 -35.35
C LYS A 253 15.10 2.07 -34.11
N ALA A 254 15.76 1.16 -33.39
CA ALA A 254 15.29 0.58 -32.15
C ALA A 254 15.08 1.61 -31.02
N GLN A 255 15.67 2.81 -31.13
CA GLN A 255 15.48 3.89 -30.16
C GLN A 255 14.00 4.23 -29.92
N TRP A 256 13.18 4.25 -30.99
CA TRP A 256 11.78 4.62 -30.91
C TRP A 256 10.93 3.53 -30.24
N LEU A 257 11.29 2.26 -30.44
CA LEU A 257 10.65 1.14 -29.78
C LEU A 257 10.96 1.13 -28.28
N VAL A 258 12.22 1.35 -27.91
CA VAL A 258 12.61 1.44 -26.50
C VAL A 258 11.98 2.66 -25.85
N ALA A 259 11.91 3.80 -26.56
CA ALA A 259 11.27 5.02 -26.08
C ALA A 259 9.76 4.86 -25.84
N SER A 260 9.03 4.20 -26.74
CA SER A 260 7.59 3.98 -26.57
C SER A 260 7.29 3.05 -25.39
N LEU A 261 8.12 2.01 -25.21
CA LEU A 261 8.01 1.10 -24.07
C LEU A 261 8.38 1.79 -22.75
N ALA A 262 9.44 2.60 -22.75
CA ALA A 262 9.83 3.41 -21.59
C ALA A 262 8.72 4.37 -21.20
N PHE A 263 8.14 5.07 -22.17
CA PHE A 263 7.02 5.99 -21.95
C PHE A 263 5.85 5.27 -21.28
N LEU A 264 5.40 4.14 -21.83
CA LEU A 264 4.29 3.37 -21.26
C LEU A 264 4.56 2.95 -19.81
N PHE A 265 5.73 2.37 -19.52
CA PHE A 265 6.04 1.92 -18.16
C PHE A 265 6.13 3.06 -17.14
N ASN A 266 6.69 4.21 -17.53
CA ASN A 266 6.75 5.38 -16.64
C ASN A 266 5.35 5.94 -16.36
N PHE A 267 4.44 5.92 -17.33
CA PHE A 267 3.04 6.29 -17.08
C PHE A 267 2.33 5.29 -16.17
N LEU A 268 2.53 3.98 -16.34
CA LEU A 268 1.96 2.97 -15.43
C LEU A 268 2.48 3.11 -13.99
N ARG A 269 3.73 3.55 -13.81
CA ARG A 269 4.32 3.81 -12.48
C ARG A 269 3.57 4.88 -11.68
N ILE A 270 2.75 5.75 -12.30
CA ILE A 270 1.90 6.69 -11.57
C ILE A 270 0.95 5.98 -10.58
N PHE A 271 0.56 4.74 -10.88
CA PHE A 271 -0.31 3.96 -9.99
C PHE A 271 0.32 3.63 -8.64
N LYS A 272 1.65 3.76 -8.48
CA LYS A 272 2.33 3.68 -7.15
C LYS A 272 1.80 4.73 -6.17
N PHE A 273 1.39 5.88 -6.69
CA PHE A 273 0.84 7.00 -5.93
C PHE A 273 -0.67 6.89 -5.68
N SER A 274 -1.32 5.79 -6.10
CA SER A 274 -2.76 5.58 -5.87
C SER A 274 -3.14 5.60 -4.38
N CYS A 275 -2.19 5.33 -3.49
CA CYS A 275 -2.39 5.37 -2.03
C CYS A 275 -2.67 6.78 -1.47
N LEU A 276 -2.49 7.85 -2.24
CA LEU A 276 -2.85 9.22 -1.84
C LEU A 276 -4.34 9.36 -1.55
N THR A 277 -5.17 8.78 -2.40
CA THR A 277 -6.62 8.88 -2.29
C THR A 277 -7.19 7.50 -2.00
N ARG A 278 -7.99 7.38 -0.94
CA ARG A 278 -8.61 6.11 -0.52
C ARG A 278 -9.36 5.42 -1.67
N THR A 279 -10.17 6.17 -2.41
CA THR A 279 -10.95 5.61 -3.53
C THR A 279 -10.03 5.00 -4.59
N THR A 280 -9.11 5.80 -5.15
CA THR A 280 -8.15 5.36 -6.18
C THR A 280 -7.27 4.20 -5.71
N GLY A 281 -6.78 4.23 -4.47
CA GLY A 281 -5.96 3.18 -3.89
C GLY A 281 -6.70 1.85 -3.79
N LEU A 282 -7.94 1.85 -3.29
CA LEU A 282 -8.76 0.65 -3.25
C LEU A 282 -9.04 0.11 -4.67
N TYR A 283 -9.42 0.98 -5.61
CA TYR A 283 -9.70 0.57 -7.00
C TYR A 283 -8.50 -0.09 -7.67
N THR A 284 -7.32 0.54 -7.59
CA THR A 284 -6.09 0.01 -8.20
C THR A 284 -5.69 -1.34 -7.60
N LYS A 285 -5.82 -1.51 -6.28
CA LYS A 285 -5.55 -2.80 -5.61
C LYS A 285 -6.55 -3.88 -5.99
N THR A 286 -7.84 -3.56 -6.05
CA THR A 286 -8.84 -4.52 -6.52
C THR A 286 -8.58 -4.95 -7.96
N LEU A 287 -8.25 -3.99 -8.84
CA LEU A 287 -7.97 -4.25 -10.24
C LEU A 287 -6.72 -5.11 -10.42
N ALA A 288 -5.62 -4.76 -9.75
CA ALA A 288 -4.37 -5.54 -9.82
C ALA A 288 -4.58 -6.99 -9.37
N LYS A 289 -5.39 -7.20 -8.33
CA LYS A 289 -5.69 -8.54 -7.81
C LYS A 289 -6.56 -9.35 -8.76
N ILE A 290 -7.60 -8.74 -9.34
CA ILE A 290 -8.47 -9.38 -10.34
C ILE A 290 -7.66 -9.78 -11.58
N ILE A 291 -6.81 -8.87 -12.08
CA ILE A 291 -5.94 -9.16 -13.22
C ILE A 291 -4.98 -10.30 -12.89
N LEU A 292 -4.29 -10.25 -11.75
CA LEU A 292 -3.29 -11.26 -11.42
C LEU A 292 -3.89 -12.65 -11.19
N HIS A 293 -5.09 -12.75 -10.62
CA HIS A 293 -5.67 -14.03 -10.23
C HIS A 293 -6.64 -14.60 -11.26
N ASP A 294 -7.52 -13.78 -11.82
CA ASP A 294 -8.62 -14.26 -12.67
C ASP A 294 -8.24 -14.20 -14.15
N VAL A 295 -7.61 -13.11 -14.59
CA VAL A 295 -7.17 -12.99 -15.98
C VAL A 295 -6.07 -14.00 -16.28
N THR A 296 -5.12 -14.25 -15.38
CA THR A 296 -4.05 -15.25 -15.64
C THR A 296 -4.58 -16.68 -15.77
N ARG A 297 -5.54 -17.08 -14.92
CA ARG A 297 -6.19 -18.40 -14.99
C ARG A 297 -7.06 -18.55 -16.22
N SER A 298 -7.85 -17.52 -16.54
CA SER A 298 -8.65 -17.48 -17.75
C SER A 298 -7.77 -17.50 -19.00
N MET A 299 -6.65 -16.78 -18.99
CA MET A 299 -5.69 -16.74 -20.09
C MET A 299 -5.06 -18.11 -20.34
N ALA A 300 -4.79 -18.91 -19.30
CA ALA A 300 -4.29 -20.27 -19.47
C ALA A 300 -5.29 -21.18 -20.21
N VAL A 301 -6.57 -21.13 -19.83
CA VAL A 301 -7.64 -21.88 -20.54
C VAL A 301 -7.83 -21.35 -21.96
N PHE A 302 -7.79 -20.03 -22.12
CA PHE A 302 -7.85 -19.37 -23.42
C PHE A 302 -6.72 -19.85 -24.33
N PHE A 303 -5.46 -19.87 -23.87
CA PHE A 303 -4.32 -20.30 -24.68
C PHE A 303 -4.49 -21.74 -25.20
N VAL A 304 -4.97 -22.67 -24.37
CA VAL A 304 -5.20 -24.06 -24.79
C VAL A 304 -6.26 -24.12 -25.90
N ILE A 305 -7.40 -23.46 -25.69
CA ILE A 305 -8.50 -23.45 -26.67
C ILE A 305 -8.05 -22.71 -27.95
N PHE A 306 -7.54 -21.50 -27.81
CA PHE A 306 -7.07 -20.64 -28.90
C PHE A 306 -6.03 -21.33 -29.79
N PHE A 307 -4.99 -21.90 -29.18
CA PHE A 307 -3.92 -22.56 -29.94
C PHE A 307 -4.43 -23.83 -30.63
N SER A 308 -5.31 -24.61 -29.99
CA SER A 308 -5.92 -25.79 -30.60
C SER A 308 -6.78 -25.44 -31.83
N PHE A 309 -7.59 -24.37 -31.74
CA PHE A 309 -8.40 -23.88 -32.86
C PHE A 309 -7.55 -23.26 -33.98
N CYS A 310 -6.55 -22.44 -33.66
CA CYS A 310 -5.67 -21.87 -34.68
C CYS A 310 -4.87 -22.97 -35.40
N GLY A 311 -4.42 -24.00 -34.68
CA GLY A 311 -3.76 -25.16 -35.26
C GLY A 311 -4.69 -25.96 -36.19
N ALA A 312 -5.90 -26.26 -35.74
CA ALA A 312 -6.89 -26.97 -36.56
C ALA A 312 -7.30 -26.17 -37.81
N LEU A 313 -7.47 -24.85 -37.67
CA LEU A 313 -7.81 -23.96 -38.77
C LEU A 313 -6.67 -23.84 -39.77
N SER A 314 -5.42 -23.69 -39.32
CA SER A 314 -4.24 -23.69 -40.20
C SER A 314 -4.12 -24.98 -41.00
N LEU A 315 -4.28 -26.15 -40.36
CA LEU A 315 -4.27 -27.44 -41.05
C LEU A 315 -5.42 -27.60 -42.06
N SER A 316 -6.62 -27.12 -41.72
CA SER A 316 -7.78 -27.14 -42.62
C SER A 316 -7.60 -26.20 -43.81
N LEU A 317 -6.89 -25.08 -43.64
CA LEU A 317 -6.54 -24.15 -44.70
C LEU A 317 -5.41 -24.67 -45.61
N CYS A 318 -4.47 -25.48 -45.10
CA CYS A 318 -3.45 -26.14 -45.93
C CYS A 318 -4.06 -27.11 -46.96
N TYR A 319 -5.30 -27.58 -46.75
CA TYR A 319 -6.02 -28.39 -47.72
C TYR A 319 -6.71 -27.56 -48.82
N SER A 320 -6.81 -26.23 -48.67
CA SER A 320 -7.35 -25.31 -49.66
C SER A 320 -6.20 -24.58 -50.38
N ASP A 321 -5.85 -25.00 -51.59
CA ASP A 321 -4.71 -24.50 -52.39
C ASP A 321 -4.81 -23.01 -52.83
N GLU A 322 -5.89 -22.28 -52.54
CA GLU A 322 -6.18 -20.96 -53.15
C GLU A 322 -6.09 -19.72 -52.23
N ASN A 323 -5.46 -19.78 -51.05
CA ASN A 323 -5.51 -18.64 -50.11
C ASN A 323 -4.15 -17.98 -49.83
N GLN A 324 -3.84 -16.92 -50.59
CA GLN A 324 -2.69 -16.01 -50.31
C GLN A 324 -2.84 -15.19 -49.01
N GLN A 325 -4.02 -15.18 -48.39
CA GLN A 325 -4.34 -14.32 -47.25
C GLN A 325 -3.91 -14.89 -45.89
N PHE A 326 -3.59 -16.19 -45.83
CA PHE A 326 -3.19 -16.92 -44.60
C PHE A 326 -1.97 -17.80 -44.89
N SER A 327 -0.87 -17.17 -45.32
CA SER A 327 0.33 -17.88 -45.78
C SER A 327 1.13 -18.51 -44.64
N ASP A 328 1.12 -17.88 -43.47
CA ASP A 328 1.86 -18.34 -42.29
C ASP A 328 0.91 -18.64 -41.12
N PHE A 329 1.32 -19.57 -40.25
CA PHE A 329 0.63 -19.86 -39.00
C PHE A 329 0.51 -18.60 -38.12
N GLY A 330 1.49 -17.69 -38.22
CA GLY A 330 1.45 -16.38 -37.58
C GLY A 330 0.28 -15.51 -38.03
N ASP A 331 -0.06 -15.51 -39.32
CA ASP A 331 -1.19 -14.73 -39.87
C ASP A 331 -2.53 -15.26 -39.36
N VAL A 332 -2.65 -16.60 -39.23
CA VAL A 332 -3.81 -17.27 -38.65
C VAL A 332 -3.97 -16.93 -37.17
N LEU A 333 -2.88 -16.98 -36.39
CA LEU A 333 -2.89 -16.59 -34.98
C LEU A 333 -3.28 -15.11 -34.79
N LEU A 334 -2.67 -14.20 -35.56
CA LEU A 334 -2.98 -12.78 -35.49
C LEU A 334 -4.45 -12.53 -35.83
N SER A 335 -4.98 -13.20 -36.85
CA SER A 335 -6.37 -13.07 -37.28
C SER A 335 -7.35 -13.66 -36.28
N GLY A 336 -7.01 -14.80 -35.65
CA GLY A 336 -7.80 -15.38 -34.56
C GLY A 336 -7.86 -14.47 -33.33
N PHE A 337 -6.74 -13.83 -32.97
CA PHE A 337 -6.70 -12.87 -31.85
C PHE A 337 -7.47 -11.59 -32.19
N ARG A 338 -7.32 -11.08 -33.42
CA ARG A 338 -8.08 -9.93 -33.93
C ARG A 338 -9.59 -10.20 -33.91
N ALA A 339 -10.02 -11.40 -34.26
CA ALA A 339 -11.43 -11.78 -34.22
C ALA A 339 -12.02 -11.76 -32.80
N LEU A 340 -11.22 -12.13 -31.78
CA LEU A 340 -11.60 -11.99 -30.38
C LEU A 340 -11.67 -10.53 -29.94
N SER A 341 -10.62 -9.75 -30.23
CA SER A 341 -10.46 -8.38 -29.72
C SER A 341 -11.34 -7.36 -30.44
N GLU A 342 -11.42 -7.42 -31.77
CA GLU A 342 -12.19 -6.48 -32.60
C GLU A 342 -13.62 -6.96 -32.86
N GLN A 343 -13.97 -8.18 -32.45
CA GLN A 343 -15.24 -8.85 -32.76
C GLN A 343 -15.55 -8.88 -34.27
N ARG A 344 -14.51 -8.82 -35.10
CA ARG A 344 -14.63 -8.87 -36.56
C ARG A 344 -14.52 -10.31 -37.05
N PRO A 345 -15.22 -10.65 -38.15
CA PRO A 345 -15.05 -11.96 -38.79
C PRO A 345 -13.60 -12.18 -39.24
N ILE A 346 -13.12 -13.42 -39.12
CA ILE A 346 -11.73 -13.80 -39.46
C ILE A 346 -11.47 -13.59 -40.97
N ALA A 347 -12.49 -13.80 -41.80
CA ALA A 347 -12.45 -13.51 -43.23
C ALA A 347 -13.75 -12.80 -43.67
N TYR A 348 -13.63 -11.91 -44.66
CA TYR A 348 -14.78 -11.18 -45.20
C TYR A 348 -15.52 -11.97 -46.28
N ASP A 349 -14.82 -12.87 -46.97
CA ASP A 349 -15.39 -13.69 -48.03
C ASP A 349 -15.23 -15.16 -47.68
N TYR A 350 -16.35 -15.85 -47.44
CA TYR A 350 -16.34 -17.25 -47.04
C TYR A 350 -16.38 -18.22 -48.23
N SER A 351 -16.51 -17.71 -49.45
CA SER A 351 -16.77 -18.50 -50.66
C SER A 351 -15.63 -19.44 -51.06
N ASN A 352 -14.39 -19.06 -50.75
CA ASN A 352 -13.19 -19.82 -51.14
C ASN A 352 -12.72 -20.81 -50.06
N PHE A 353 -13.47 -20.97 -48.97
CA PHE A 353 -13.07 -21.85 -47.87
C PHE A 353 -13.80 -23.20 -47.89
N ASN A 354 -13.06 -24.24 -47.52
CA ASN A 354 -13.66 -25.55 -47.27
C ASN A 354 -14.74 -25.47 -46.18
N TRP A 355 -15.78 -26.30 -46.32
CA TRP A 355 -16.89 -26.37 -45.37
C TRP A 355 -16.41 -26.56 -43.92
N LEU A 356 -15.34 -27.34 -43.72
CA LEU A 356 -14.72 -27.60 -42.42
C LEU A 356 -14.08 -26.33 -41.84
N SER A 357 -13.40 -25.54 -42.66
CA SER A 357 -12.80 -24.26 -42.23
C SER A 357 -13.88 -23.26 -41.84
N ILE A 358 -14.99 -23.19 -42.61
CA ILE A 358 -16.15 -22.35 -42.28
C ILE A 358 -16.78 -22.79 -40.95
N LEU A 359 -16.97 -24.10 -40.75
CA LEU A 359 -17.50 -24.65 -39.51
C LEU A 359 -16.59 -24.34 -38.32
N LEU A 360 -15.27 -24.52 -38.46
CA LEU A 360 -14.28 -24.22 -37.42
C LEU A 360 -14.25 -22.73 -37.09
N MET A 361 -14.32 -21.85 -38.09
CA MET A 361 -14.41 -20.39 -37.89
C MET A 361 -15.69 -20.01 -37.14
N MET A 362 -16.85 -20.56 -37.54
CA MET A 362 -18.12 -20.28 -36.84
C MET A 362 -18.13 -20.83 -35.41
N ALA A 363 -17.61 -22.05 -35.21
CA ALA A 363 -17.50 -22.66 -33.89
C ALA A 363 -16.55 -21.87 -33.00
N TYR A 364 -15.41 -21.41 -33.52
CA TYR A 364 -14.47 -20.56 -32.80
C TYR A 364 -15.12 -19.24 -32.40
N MET A 365 -15.77 -18.52 -33.33
CA MET A 365 -16.46 -17.26 -33.02
C MET A 365 -17.57 -17.46 -31.98
N GLY A 366 -18.37 -18.52 -32.10
CA GLY A 366 -19.44 -18.83 -31.15
C GLY A 366 -18.90 -19.20 -29.76
N ILE A 367 -17.96 -20.14 -29.68
CA ILE A 367 -17.43 -20.64 -28.40
C ILE A 367 -16.59 -19.58 -27.70
N VAL A 368 -15.72 -18.88 -28.41
CA VAL A 368 -14.80 -17.92 -27.79
C VAL A 368 -15.53 -16.65 -27.35
N ILE A 369 -16.45 -16.12 -28.16
CA ILE A 369 -17.19 -14.91 -27.77
C ILE A 369 -18.22 -15.23 -26.66
N VAL A 370 -18.94 -16.34 -26.77
CA VAL A 370 -20.06 -16.64 -25.85
C VAL A 370 -19.59 -17.32 -24.57
N ILE A 371 -18.62 -18.22 -24.59
CA ILE A 371 -18.25 -18.99 -23.39
C ILE A 371 -17.13 -18.29 -22.63
N LEU A 372 -16.04 -17.89 -23.30
CA LEU A 372 -14.88 -17.34 -22.59
C LEU A 372 -15.16 -15.96 -22.00
N LEU A 373 -15.82 -15.07 -22.75
CA LEU A 373 -16.10 -13.72 -22.27
C LEU A 373 -17.13 -13.73 -21.12
N ASN A 374 -18.18 -14.54 -21.25
CA ASN A 374 -19.22 -14.63 -20.22
C ASN A 374 -18.73 -15.31 -18.94
N ILE A 375 -17.88 -16.35 -19.04
CA ILE A 375 -17.25 -16.96 -17.86
C ILE A 375 -16.28 -15.96 -17.21
N LEU A 376 -15.50 -15.21 -17.99
CA LEU A 376 -14.58 -14.21 -17.45
C LEU A 376 -15.36 -13.11 -16.70
N ILE A 377 -16.45 -12.59 -17.27
CA ILE A 377 -17.30 -11.59 -16.61
C ILE A 377 -17.92 -12.15 -15.32
N ALA A 378 -18.44 -13.38 -15.36
CA ALA A 378 -19.04 -14.01 -14.19
C ALA A 378 -18.00 -14.21 -13.06
N GLN A 379 -16.79 -14.65 -13.41
CA GLN A 379 -15.68 -14.78 -12.46
C GLN A 379 -15.30 -13.43 -11.88
N MET A 380 -15.07 -12.41 -12.72
CA MET A 380 -14.71 -11.06 -12.27
C MET A 380 -15.75 -10.45 -11.32
N SER A 381 -17.04 -10.69 -11.56
CA SER A 381 -18.12 -10.16 -10.70
C SER A 381 -18.04 -10.74 -9.28
N THR A 382 -17.90 -12.06 -9.15
CA THR A 382 -17.82 -12.72 -7.85
C THR A 382 -16.52 -12.36 -7.11
N THR A 383 -15.39 -12.40 -7.82
CA THR A 383 -14.08 -12.11 -7.23
C THR A 383 -13.92 -10.64 -6.90
N TYR A 384 -14.59 -9.72 -7.61
CA TYR A 384 -14.59 -8.29 -7.26
C TYR A 384 -15.07 -8.04 -5.83
N THR A 385 -16.15 -8.69 -5.40
CA THR A 385 -16.68 -8.52 -4.03
C THR A 385 -15.70 -9.01 -2.96
N GLN A 386 -15.02 -10.14 -3.22
CA GLN A 386 -14.01 -10.70 -2.31
C GLN A 386 -12.72 -9.89 -2.34
N ALA A 387 -12.26 -9.50 -3.53
CA ALA A 387 -11.06 -8.69 -3.75
C ALA A 387 -11.22 -7.32 -3.07
N LYS A 388 -12.40 -6.71 -3.12
CA LYS A 388 -12.67 -5.43 -2.43
C LYS A 388 -12.43 -5.51 -0.91
N LYS A 389 -12.85 -6.60 -0.25
CA LYS A 389 -12.62 -6.79 1.19
C LYS A 389 -11.14 -6.94 1.52
N VAL A 390 -10.41 -7.74 0.74
CA VAL A 390 -8.98 -7.98 0.99
C VAL A 390 -8.12 -6.77 0.61
N ALA A 391 -8.46 -6.08 -0.49
CA ALA A 391 -7.78 -4.88 -0.95
C ALA A 391 -7.82 -3.75 0.09
N ARG A 392 -8.86 -3.69 0.94
CA ARG A 392 -8.92 -2.72 2.05
C ARG A 392 -7.80 -2.96 3.06
N LEU A 393 -7.62 -4.21 3.49
CA LEU A 393 -6.57 -4.56 4.43
C LEU A 393 -5.19 -4.32 3.79
N GLU A 394 -5.01 -4.74 2.54
CA GLU A 394 -3.76 -4.51 1.80
C GLU A 394 -3.48 -3.00 1.62
N TYR A 395 -4.52 -2.18 1.39
CA TYR A 395 -4.40 -0.73 1.33
C TYR A 395 -3.95 -0.12 2.67
N ASP A 396 -4.53 -0.56 3.80
CA ASP A 396 -4.12 -0.08 5.13
C ASP A 396 -2.66 -0.46 5.43
N VAL A 397 -2.26 -1.69 5.08
CA VAL A 397 -0.87 -2.16 5.19
C VAL A 397 0.07 -1.32 4.34
N ASP A 398 -0.27 -1.06 3.08
CA ASP A 398 0.56 -0.30 2.16
C ASP A 398 0.69 1.16 2.58
N ARG A 399 -0.40 1.77 3.06
CA ARG A 399 -0.37 3.13 3.60
C ARG A 399 0.59 3.24 4.78
N ILE A 400 0.57 2.26 5.68
CA ILE A 400 1.49 2.19 6.82
C ILE A 400 2.93 1.94 6.34
N LEU A 401 3.11 1.04 5.37
CA LEU A 401 4.43 0.75 4.81
C LEU A 401 5.04 1.99 4.15
N GLN A 402 4.26 2.73 3.36
CA GLN A 402 4.68 3.99 2.76
C GLN A 402 5.00 5.05 3.82
N LEU A 403 4.15 5.20 4.83
CA LEU A 403 4.38 6.14 5.93
C LEU A 403 5.69 5.82 6.69
N THR A 404 5.91 4.55 7.03
CA THR A 404 7.14 4.11 7.71
C THR A 404 8.37 4.10 6.81
N ARG A 405 8.21 4.09 5.48
CA ARG A 405 9.28 4.36 4.51
C ARG A 405 9.65 5.84 4.54
N MET A 406 8.66 6.75 4.62
CA MET A 406 8.90 8.20 4.71
C MET A 406 9.69 8.59 5.96
N GLU A 407 9.42 7.94 7.08
CA GLU A 407 10.13 8.15 8.35
C GLU A 407 11.63 7.85 8.28
N ARG A 408 12.06 7.04 7.31
CA ARG A 408 13.44 6.55 7.16
C ARG A 408 14.18 7.23 6.01
N PHE A 409 13.64 8.29 5.43
CA PHE A 409 14.37 9.07 4.45
C PHE A 409 15.61 9.70 5.10
N PRO A 410 16.80 9.58 4.47
CA PRO A 410 18.07 9.92 5.10
C PRO A 410 18.20 11.40 5.49
N PHE A 411 17.44 12.28 4.85
CA PHE A 411 17.51 13.74 5.07
C PHE A 411 16.42 14.28 6.00
N LEU A 412 15.41 13.48 6.35
CA LEU A 412 14.22 13.96 7.07
C LEU A 412 13.92 13.04 8.26
N ASN A 413 14.33 13.46 9.45
CA ASN A 413 14.00 12.77 10.72
C ASN A 413 12.54 13.04 11.15
N LEU A 414 11.56 12.73 10.28
CA LEU A 414 10.14 13.01 10.49
C LEU A 414 9.62 12.33 11.77
N ARG A 415 10.12 11.14 12.07
CA ARG A 415 9.76 10.36 13.27
C ARG A 415 10.14 11.07 14.58
N VAL A 416 11.26 11.78 14.61
CA VAL A 416 11.66 12.58 15.78
C VAL A 416 10.90 13.90 15.79
N LYS A 417 10.84 14.59 14.65
CA LYS A 417 10.22 15.92 14.53
C LYS A 417 8.76 15.94 14.97
N TYR A 418 7.96 15.00 14.48
CA TYR A 418 6.52 14.90 14.75
C TYR A 418 6.16 13.87 15.83
N TYR A 419 7.12 13.46 16.66
CA TYR A 419 6.86 12.53 17.75
C TYR A 419 5.84 13.12 18.74
N LYS A 420 4.86 12.29 19.11
CA LYS A 420 3.91 12.54 20.19
C LYS A 420 3.89 11.33 21.12
N GLU A 421 3.95 11.59 22.42
CA GLU A 421 3.93 10.55 23.44
C GLU A 421 2.54 9.91 23.59
N GLY A 422 1.49 10.73 23.44
CA GLY A 422 0.10 10.31 23.41
C GLY A 422 -0.84 11.41 22.93
N ASP A 423 -2.09 11.07 22.69
CA ASP A 423 -3.17 12.01 22.34
C ASP A 423 -4.42 11.72 23.19
N TRP A 424 -5.06 12.80 23.67
CA TRP A 424 -6.38 12.75 24.30
C TRP A 424 -7.46 12.82 23.23
N ILE A 425 -8.37 11.84 23.23
CA ILE A 425 -9.46 11.76 22.27
C ILE A 425 -10.76 11.51 23.02
N SER A 426 -11.75 12.38 22.81
CA SER A 426 -13.08 12.20 23.36
C SER A 426 -13.78 11.01 22.74
N GLU A 427 -14.66 10.36 23.50
CA GLU A 427 -15.39 9.17 23.07
C GLU A 427 -16.17 9.40 21.76
N MET A 428 -16.87 10.53 21.65
CA MET A 428 -17.66 10.87 20.45
C MET A 428 -16.76 11.05 19.22
N LYS A 429 -15.60 11.71 19.38
CA LYS A 429 -14.64 11.90 18.28
C LYS A 429 -13.97 10.59 17.91
N LEU A 430 -13.63 9.76 18.89
CA LEU A 430 -13.07 8.42 18.67
C LEU A 430 -14.06 7.55 17.88
N ALA A 431 -15.33 7.54 18.28
CA ALA A 431 -16.37 6.77 17.61
C ALA A 431 -16.58 7.26 16.17
N GLN A 432 -16.64 8.57 15.95
CA GLN A 432 -16.71 9.17 14.60
C GLN A 432 -15.48 8.81 13.76
N ASP A 433 -14.29 8.90 14.33
CA ASP A 433 -13.04 8.58 13.64
C ASP A 433 -12.98 7.09 13.28
N LEU A 434 -13.40 6.19 14.17
CA LEU A 434 -13.48 4.76 13.91
C LEU A 434 -14.56 4.40 12.88
N LEU A 435 -15.68 5.13 12.86
CA LEU A 435 -16.72 5.00 11.84
C LEU A 435 -16.24 5.39 10.45
N GLU A 436 -15.44 6.45 10.33
CA GLU A 436 -14.83 6.86 9.05
C GLU A 436 -14.01 5.73 8.41
N PHE A 437 -13.48 4.81 9.23
CA PHE A 437 -12.77 3.63 8.75
C PHE A 437 -13.67 2.42 8.49
N SER A 438 -14.85 2.29 9.13
CA SER A 438 -15.81 1.19 8.94
C SER A 438 -16.80 1.43 7.80
N GLU A 439 -16.29 1.56 6.58
CA GLU A 439 -17.09 1.80 5.36
C GLU A 439 -17.80 0.56 4.78
N ASP A 440 -18.05 -0.49 5.54
CA ASP A 440 -18.97 -1.54 5.07
C ASP A 440 -20.38 -0.96 5.08
N ARG A 441 -20.73 0.01 4.23
CA ARG A 441 -22.09 0.54 4.10
C ARG A 441 -22.99 -0.61 3.64
N SER A 442 -23.57 -1.34 4.58
CA SER A 442 -24.85 -1.97 4.31
C SER A 442 -25.82 -0.80 4.13
N PRO A 443 -26.58 -0.72 3.02
CA PRO A 443 -27.52 0.38 2.78
C PRO A 443 -28.58 0.57 3.87
N TRP A 444 -28.66 -0.36 4.83
CA TRP A 444 -29.76 -0.58 5.75
C TRP A 444 -29.39 -0.46 7.23
N GLU A 445 -28.10 -0.31 7.59
CA GLU A 445 -27.71 -0.09 8.99
C GLU A 445 -27.69 1.40 9.32
N SER A 446 -28.28 1.77 10.46
CA SER A 446 -28.23 3.14 10.94
C SER A 446 -26.85 3.50 11.49
N VAL A 447 -26.48 4.79 11.39
CA VAL A 447 -25.21 5.29 11.95
C VAL A 447 -25.16 5.08 13.47
N GLU A 448 -26.31 5.19 14.15
CA GLU A 448 -26.48 4.93 15.58
C GLU A 448 -26.08 3.50 15.98
N GLU A 449 -26.56 2.48 15.26
CA GLU A 449 -26.27 1.06 15.56
C GLU A 449 -24.78 0.73 15.43
N ARG A 450 -24.04 1.46 14.60
CA ARG A 450 -22.59 1.29 14.48
C ARG A 450 -21.83 2.03 15.56
N LEU A 451 -22.29 3.21 15.94
CA LEU A 451 -21.76 3.93 17.09
C LEU A 451 -21.89 3.05 18.34
N THR A 452 -23.04 2.41 18.55
CA THR A 452 -23.25 1.51 19.69
C THR A 452 -22.35 0.28 19.61
N ALA A 453 -22.16 -0.33 18.43
CA ALA A 453 -21.24 -1.45 18.27
C ALA A 453 -19.77 -1.07 18.58
N ILE A 454 -19.32 0.13 18.17
CA ILE A 454 -17.98 0.65 18.47
C ILE A 454 -17.85 0.96 19.97
N ARG A 455 -18.87 1.57 20.58
CA ARG A 455 -18.92 1.80 22.03
C ARG A 455 -18.83 0.50 22.82
N ASP A 456 -19.59 -0.52 22.41
CA ASP A 456 -19.56 -1.84 23.04
C ASP A 456 -18.20 -2.52 22.90
N MET A 457 -17.52 -2.34 21.76
CA MET A 457 -16.15 -2.81 21.57
C MET A 457 -15.18 -2.13 22.56
N MET A 458 -15.24 -0.79 22.67
CA MET A 458 -14.44 -0.03 23.64
C MET A 458 -14.76 -0.45 25.07
N ARG A 459 -16.04 -0.64 25.40
CA ARG A 459 -16.50 -1.10 26.71
C ARG A 459 -15.98 -2.50 27.05
N LYS A 460 -15.95 -3.42 26.07
CA LYS A 460 -15.34 -4.76 26.23
C LYS A 460 -13.84 -4.66 26.52
N MET A 461 -13.10 -3.81 25.79
CA MET A 461 -11.67 -3.59 26.05
C MET A 461 -11.43 -3.03 27.45
N VAL A 462 -12.23 -2.03 27.87
CA VAL A 462 -12.14 -1.46 29.23
C VAL A 462 -12.47 -2.49 30.32
N LYS A 463 -13.44 -3.37 30.08
CA LYS A 463 -13.78 -4.46 31.03
C LYS A 463 -12.66 -5.50 31.13
N GLN A 464 -12.04 -5.89 30.02
CA GLN A 464 -10.89 -6.80 30.02
C GLN A 464 -9.66 -6.21 30.72
N MET A 465 -9.52 -4.89 30.69
CA MET A 465 -8.48 -4.19 31.44
C MET A 465 -8.75 -4.12 32.95
N ARG A 466 -9.98 -4.35 33.46
CA ARG A 466 -10.18 -4.50 34.90
C ARG A 466 -9.61 -5.87 35.31
N PRO A 467 -8.62 -5.93 36.22
CA PRO A 467 -8.15 -7.22 36.72
C PRO A 467 -9.29 -7.80 37.57
N GLY A 468 -9.45 -9.12 37.52
CA GLY A 468 -10.56 -9.86 38.11
C GLY A 468 -11.20 -9.21 39.34
N ILE A 469 -12.46 -8.79 39.17
CA ILE A 469 -13.43 -8.84 40.27
C ILE A 469 -13.95 -10.27 40.22
N GLY A 470 -13.14 -11.18 40.77
CA GLY A 470 -13.51 -12.55 41.09
C GLY A 470 -13.38 -12.71 42.58
#